data_AF-A0A940Q0Y1-F1
#
_entry.id   AF-A0A940Q0Y1-F1
#
_cell.length_a   1.000
_cell.length_b   1.000
_cell.length_c   1.000
_cell.angle_alpha   90.00
_cell.angle_beta   90.00
_cell.angle_gamma   90.00
#
_symmetry.space_group_name_H-M   'P 1'
#
loop_
_entity.id
_entity.type
_entity.pdbx_description
1 polymer ?
#
loop_
_entity_poly.entity_id
_entity_poly.type
_entity_poly.pdbx_seq_one_letter_code
_entity_poly.pdbx_strand_id
1 'polypeptide(L)'
;MEISYEEAMRRIDEYEENELQKYIEGLKAYDFDYERTMYEIENYKKKRYKCCRETSFPYDIHLYRGEGQILVVPLARCMFWLRRELALYCRLNDSENAINIGKTIIEVFDYLKRCPVDTRTAEECKADSYLMNNTICKTYEKFIKKYSLCFAVLNEDGTYIISASERDNKGYGGLDDPNDPFRFKLPKEASEEEIGNAVIAALDRSDELEKAKKPDPYPPIEIELLSDQKVEIHPPRDRHFTDMQDGGAAEIYRLYEYSPKEGAEPSANFYLGIAAEIDCDLSEDNIRSAWEELHGKAELFEVKSVEHGIFKLRAEMKNKSVHRISYLLQIDESELLDCTMELYKPNTRKKLDEKLSVMFEEFALRCKFSLGK
;
A
#
# COMPACT_ATOMS: atom_id res chain seq x y z
N MET A 1 12.34 29.72 -1.54
CA MET A 1 13.65 29.96 -2.19
C MET A 1 13.32 30.29 -3.65
N GLU A 2 13.50 31.54 -4.08
CA GLU A 2 13.17 31.95 -5.46
C GLU A 2 14.32 31.54 -6.38
N ILE A 3 14.08 30.59 -7.28
CA ILE A 3 15.00 30.30 -8.40
C ILE A 3 14.64 31.21 -9.59
N SER A 4 15.61 31.51 -10.45
CA SER A 4 15.34 32.30 -11.66
C SER A 4 14.47 31.54 -12.65
N TYR A 5 13.76 32.25 -13.52
CA TYR A 5 12.96 31.65 -14.60
C TYR A 5 13.83 30.76 -15.50
N GLU A 6 15.05 31.19 -15.84
CA GLU A 6 15.98 30.41 -16.66
C GLU A 6 16.40 29.11 -15.96
N GLU A 7 16.64 29.15 -14.66
CA GLU A 7 16.97 27.96 -13.87
C GLU A 7 15.77 27.02 -13.74
N ALA A 8 14.56 27.55 -13.57
CA ALA A 8 13.32 26.78 -13.57
C ALA A 8 13.12 26.06 -14.91
N MET A 9 13.32 26.75 -16.03
CA MET A 9 13.22 26.18 -17.37
C MET A 9 14.31 25.13 -17.63
N ARG A 10 15.56 25.38 -17.21
CA ARG A 10 16.64 24.41 -17.31
C ARG A 10 16.34 23.12 -16.56
N ARG A 11 15.82 23.21 -15.33
CA ARG A 11 15.42 22.05 -14.52
C ARG A 11 14.27 21.26 -15.16
N ILE A 12 13.35 21.97 -15.81
CA ILE A 12 12.25 21.35 -16.59
C ILE A 12 12.84 20.55 -17.75
N ASP A 13 13.75 21.15 -18.54
CA ASP A 13 14.38 20.49 -19.68
C ASP A 13 15.24 19.28 -19.24
N GLU A 14 16.03 19.41 -18.16
CA GLU A 14 16.83 18.30 -17.59
C GLU A 14 15.95 17.14 -17.10
N TYR A 15 14.79 17.41 -16.50
CA TYR A 15 13.86 16.37 -16.08
C TYR A 15 13.23 15.64 -17.28
N GLU A 16 12.84 16.37 -18.33
CA GLU A 16 12.32 15.80 -19.58
C GLU A 16 13.33 14.85 -20.23
N GLU A 17 14.61 15.24 -20.27
CA GLU A 17 15.69 14.40 -20.78
C GLU A 17 15.87 13.12 -19.95
N ASN A 18 15.87 13.23 -18.62
CA ASN A 18 16.04 12.07 -17.72
C ASN A 18 14.87 11.07 -17.81
N GLU A 19 13.62 11.53 -17.86
CA GLU A 19 12.46 10.64 -17.99
C GLU A 19 12.39 9.99 -19.38
N LEU A 20 12.74 10.75 -20.43
CA LEU A 20 12.89 10.20 -21.78
C LEU A 20 13.97 9.11 -21.79
N GLN A 21 15.09 9.34 -21.10
CA GLN A 21 16.17 8.36 -21.01
C GLN A 21 15.73 7.09 -20.29
N LYS A 22 15.02 7.18 -19.17
CA LYS A 22 14.44 6.01 -18.48
C LYS A 22 13.44 5.27 -19.34
N TYR A 23 12.62 5.98 -20.10
CA TYR A 23 11.68 5.36 -21.04
C TYR A 23 12.42 4.62 -22.15
N ILE A 24 13.45 5.23 -22.74
CA ILE A 24 14.34 4.60 -23.73
C ILE A 24 15.02 3.36 -23.14
N GLU A 25 15.46 3.41 -21.88
CA GLU A 25 16.04 2.27 -21.18
C GLU A 25 15.02 1.16 -20.92
N GLY A 26 13.78 1.51 -20.55
CA GLY A 26 12.68 0.56 -20.45
C GLY A 26 12.32 -0.07 -21.80
N LEU A 27 12.41 0.67 -22.90
CA LEU A 27 12.22 0.14 -24.24
C LEU A 27 13.27 -0.91 -24.61
N LYS A 28 14.49 -0.86 -24.04
CA LYS A 28 15.52 -1.90 -24.26
C LYS A 28 15.14 -3.26 -23.68
N ALA A 29 14.15 -3.33 -22.78
CA ALA A 29 13.60 -4.59 -22.31
C ALA A 29 12.65 -5.25 -23.34
N TYR A 30 12.31 -4.54 -24.42
CA TYR A 30 11.50 -5.02 -25.52
C TYR A 30 12.37 -5.19 -26.77
N ASP A 31 12.15 -6.28 -27.50
CA ASP A 31 12.92 -6.60 -28.71
C ASP A 31 12.35 -5.85 -29.94
N PHE A 32 12.36 -4.52 -29.86
CA PHE A 32 11.88 -3.64 -30.93
C PHE A 32 12.98 -3.36 -31.96
N ASP A 33 12.61 -3.32 -33.23
CA ASP A 33 13.50 -2.79 -34.27
C ASP A 33 13.69 -1.27 -34.14
N TYR A 34 14.66 -0.73 -34.86
CA TYR A 34 15.02 0.69 -34.79
C TYR A 34 13.85 1.61 -35.18
N GLU A 35 13.12 1.29 -36.24
CA GLU A 35 12.00 2.11 -36.71
C GLU A 35 10.86 2.13 -35.69
N ARG A 36 10.54 0.99 -35.08
CA ARG A 36 9.55 0.87 -34.01
C ARG A 36 9.99 1.57 -32.74
N THR A 37 11.26 1.46 -32.36
CA THR A 37 11.83 2.17 -31.21
C THR A 37 11.72 3.68 -31.41
N MET A 38 12.09 4.18 -32.59
CA MET A 38 11.97 5.62 -32.92
C MET A 38 10.51 6.08 -32.99
N TYR A 39 9.60 5.24 -33.49
CA TYR A 39 8.17 5.51 -33.48
C TYR A 39 7.58 5.60 -32.06
N GLU A 40 7.98 4.69 -31.16
CA GLU A 40 7.55 4.73 -29.75
C GLU A 40 8.16 5.94 -29.02
N ILE A 41 9.41 6.30 -29.29
CA ILE A 41 10.04 7.53 -28.77
C ILE A 41 9.30 8.78 -29.27
N GLU A 42 8.98 8.85 -30.57
CA GLU A 42 8.21 9.97 -31.13
C GLU A 42 6.79 10.02 -30.58
N ASN A 43 6.13 8.88 -30.42
CA ASN A 43 4.80 8.82 -29.81
C ASN A 43 4.84 9.19 -28.33
N TYR A 44 5.87 8.77 -27.61
CA TYR A 44 6.09 9.14 -26.22
C TYR A 44 6.27 10.66 -26.11
N LYS A 45 7.13 11.25 -26.95
CA LYS A 45 7.27 12.71 -27.08
C LYS A 45 5.91 13.36 -27.42
N LYS A 46 5.20 12.93 -28.46
CA LYS A 46 3.91 13.50 -28.90
C LYS A 46 2.80 13.40 -27.85
N LYS A 47 2.74 12.32 -27.06
CA LYS A 47 1.74 12.11 -25.99
C LYS A 47 2.04 12.88 -24.71
N ARG A 48 3.32 13.16 -24.43
CA ARG A 48 3.77 13.82 -23.20
C ARG A 48 4.14 15.31 -23.35
N TYR A 49 4.26 15.86 -24.56
CA TYR A 49 4.53 17.30 -24.84
C TYR A 49 3.37 18.26 -24.51
N LYS A 50 2.74 18.07 -23.35
CA LYS A 50 1.98 19.10 -22.64
C LYS A 50 2.43 19.08 -21.18
N CYS A 51 3.72 19.29 -20.94
CA CYS A 51 4.18 19.77 -19.65
C CYS A 51 3.47 21.11 -19.41
N CYS A 52 2.52 21.14 -18.48
CA CYS A 52 1.84 22.35 -18.08
C CYS A 52 2.90 23.32 -17.54
N ARG A 53 3.34 24.25 -18.41
CA ARG A 53 4.16 25.42 -18.05
C ARG A 53 3.38 26.42 -17.18
N GLU A 54 2.10 26.15 -16.93
CA GLU A 54 1.16 26.99 -16.22
C GLU A 54 0.35 26.12 -15.24
N THR A 55 0.20 26.58 -14.00
CA THR A 55 -0.81 26.05 -13.08
C THR A 55 -2.19 26.47 -13.60
N SER A 56 -2.77 25.68 -14.51
CA SER A 56 -4.13 25.93 -15.00
C SER A 56 -5.14 25.12 -14.21
N PHE A 57 -6.32 25.71 -14.02
CA PHE A 57 -7.47 25.15 -13.31
C PHE A 57 -7.77 23.66 -13.60
N PRO A 58 -8.44 22.97 -12.66
CA PRO A 58 -8.74 23.40 -11.29
C PRO A 58 -7.52 23.54 -10.39
N TYR A 59 -7.65 24.39 -9.36
CA TYR A 59 -6.70 24.47 -8.24
C TYR A 59 -7.15 23.57 -7.11
N ASP A 60 -6.21 22.88 -6.47
CA ASP A 60 -6.50 21.84 -5.49
C ASP A 60 -5.79 22.14 -4.15
N ILE A 61 -6.48 21.89 -3.05
CA ILE A 61 -5.96 21.93 -1.68
C ILE A 61 -6.37 20.63 -0.99
N HIS A 62 -5.40 19.98 -0.34
CA HIS A 62 -5.63 18.89 0.59
C HIS A 62 -5.62 19.43 2.01
N LEU A 63 -6.67 19.14 2.79
CA LEU A 63 -6.76 19.54 4.18
C LEU A 63 -6.69 18.29 5.07
N TYR A 64 -5.58 18.14 5.79
CA TYR A 64 -5.39 16.99 6.68
C TYR A 64 -5.72 17.37 8.12
N ARG A 65 -6.65 16.67 8.76
CA ARG A 65 -6.96 16.84 10.18
C ARG A 65 -6.40 15.69 11.01
N GLY A 66 -5.65 16.00 12.05
CA GLY A 66 -5.06 15.02 12.95
C GLY A 66 -4.10 15.68 13.93
N GLU A 67 -3.83 15.00 15.05
CA GLU A 67 -2.90 15.50 16.08
C GLU A 67 -3.25 16.91 16.62
N GLY A 68 -4.55 17.25 16.67
CA GLY A 68 -5.03 18.54 17.16
C GLY A 68 -4.78 19.73 16.21
N GLN A 69 -4.48 19.46 14.95
CA GLN A 69 -4.24 20.48 13.92
C GLN A 69 -4.94 20.15 12.59
N ILE A 70 -5.12 21.19 11.77
CA ILE A 70 -5.51 21.09 10.36
C ILE A 70 -4.35 21.62 9.52
N LEU A 71 -3.80 20.76 8.66
CA LEU A 71 -2.77 21.11 7.70
C LEU A 71 -3.42 21.44 6.35
N VAL A 72 -3.26 22.67 5.89
CA VAL A 72 -3.78 23.15 4.60
C VAL A 72 -2.64 23.08 3.58
N VAL A 73 -2.67 22.06 2.73
CA VAL A 73 -1.59 21.71 1.80
C VAL A 73 -2.04 22.02 0.36
N PRO A 74 -1.56 23.11 -0.25
CA PRO A 74 -1.86 23.39 -1.64
C PRO A 74 -1.15 22.41 -2.57
N LEU A 75 -1.83 22.08 -3.66
CA LEU A 75 -1.28 21.23 -4.72
C LEU A 75 -1.14 22.04 -5.99
N ALA A 76 0.07 22.03 -6.53
CA ALA A 76 0.30 22.47 -7.89
C ALA A 76 0.14 21.26 -8.82
N ARG A 77 -0.46 21.50 -9.99
CA ARG A 77 -0.27 20.58 -11.12
C ARG A 77 1.17 20.71 -11.58
N CYS A 78 1.92 19.63 -11.47
CA CYS A 78 3.25 19.55 -12.06
C CYS A 78 3.14 18.94 -13.47
N MET A 79 4.30 18.74 -14.10
CA MET A 79 4.39 18.10 -15.41
C MET A 79 3.61 16.78 -15.46
N PHE A 80 2.92 16.51 -16.58
CA PHE A 80 2.13 15.29 -16.82
C PHE A 80 0.81 15.15 -16.02
N TRP A 81 0.22 16.27 -15.57
CA TRP A 81 -1.05 16.28 -14.83
C TRP A 81 -1.01 15.56 -13.46
N LEU A 82 0.20 15.25 -12.98
CA LEU A 82 0.39 14.78 -11.62
C LEU A 82 0.19 15.96 -10.66
N ARG A 83 -0.51 15.70 -9.56
CA ARG A 83 -0.67 16.67 -8.47
C ARG A 83 0.55 16.55 -7.56
N ARG A 84 1.14 17.69 -7.20
CA ARG A 84 2.29 17.73 -6.29
C ARG A 84 2.01 18.70 -5.14
N GLU A 85 2.25 18.22 -3.93
CA GLU A 85 2.13 18.99 -2.71
C GLU A 85 3.26 20.04 -2.63
N LEU A 86 2.89 21.29 -2.36
CA LEU A 86 3.84 22.38 -2.28
C LEU A 86 4.55 22.44 -0.91
N ALA A 87 5.76 23.02 -0.88
CA ALA A 87 6.50 23.30 0.36
C ALA A 87 5.75 24.27 1.29
N LEU A 88 4.98 25.17 0.70
CA LEU A 88 4.25 26.20 1.42
C LEU A 88 2.87 25.66 1.80
N TYR A 89 2.67 25.38 3.09
CA TYR A 89 1.39 24.95 3.66
C TYR A 89 1.09 25.80 4.89
N CYS A 90 -0.18 25.84 5.28
CA CYS A 90 -0.63 26.51 6.49
C CYS A 90 -0.99 25.49 7.57
N ARG A 91 -0.84 25.89 8.83
CA ARG A 91 -1.29 25.12 9.98
C ARG A 91 -2.34 25.90 10.74
N LEU A 92 -3.48 25.28 10.96
CA LEU A 92 -4.56 25.77 11.80
C LEU A 92 -4.71 24.85 13.02
N ASN A 93 -5.26 25.37 14.10
CA ASN A 93 -5.67 24.52 15.22
C ASN A 93 -6.92 23.73 14.82
N ASP A 94 -7.10 22.54 15.37
CA ASP A 94 -8.30 21.74 15.10
C ASP A 94 -9.59 22.40 15.63
N SER A 95 -9.45 23.25 16.66
CA SER A 95 -10.55 24.06 17.20
C SER A 95 -10.71 25.43 16.52
N GLU A 96 -10.11 25.64 15.35
CA GLU A 96 -10.22 26.90 14.62
C GLU A 96 -11.66 27.16 14.15
N ASN A 97 -12.06 28.43 14.08
CA ASN A 97 -13.42 28.77 13.67
C ASN A 97 -13.58 28.77 12.13
N ALA A 98 -14.83 28.63 11.67
CA ALA A 98 -15.16 28.55 10.25
C ALA A 98 -14.66 29.75 9.43
N ILE A 99 -14.82 30.99 9.93
CA ILE A 99 -14.39 32.19 9.23
C ILE A 99 -12.88 32.15 8.96
N ASN A 100 -12.07 31.84 9.97
CA ASN A 100 -10.61 31.76 9.83
C ASN A 100 -10.17 30.62 8.89
N ILE A 101 -10.84 29.47 8.96
CA ILE A 101 -10.60 28.36 8.03
C ILE A 101 -10.89 28.83 6.60
N GLY A 102 -12.09 29.36 6.33
CA GLY A 102 -12.47 29.77 4.98
C GLY A 102 -11.60 30.89 4.42
N LYS A 103 -11.24 31.88 5.24
CA LYS A 103 -10.26 32.91 4.88
C LYS A 103 -8.92 32.30 4.46
N THR A 104 -8.40 31.36 5.23
CA THR A 104 -7.15 30.65 4.90
C THR A 104 -7.26 29.93 3.56
N ILE A 105 -8.39 29.26 3.28
CA ILE A 105 -8.62 28.55 2.02
C ILE A 105 -8.64 29.51 0.82
N ILE A 106 -9.30 30.66 0.94
CA ILE A 106 -9.29 31.69 -0.11
C ILE A 106 -7.87 32.20 -0.34
N GLU A 107 -7.13 32.55 0.72
CA GLU A 107 -5.75 33.03 0.61
C GLU A 107 -4.83 32.00 -0.07
N VAL A 108 -5.00 30.71 0.22
CA VAL A 108 -4.24 29.63 -0.41
C VAL A 108 -4.62 29.45 -1.88
N PHE A 109 -5.89 29.56 -2.25
CA PHE A 109 -6.28 29.55 -3.66
C PHE A 109 -5.74 30.77 -4.41
N ASP A 110 -5.74 31.96 -3.79
CA ASP A 110 -5.14 33.17 -4.36
C ASP A 110 -3.62 33.08 -4.49
N TYR A 111 -2.98 32.32 -3.62
CA TYR A 111 -1.58 31.94 -3.78
C TYR A 111 -1.41 31.00 -4.99
N LEU A 112 -2.20 29.94 -5.11
CA LEU A 112 -2.13 28.99 -6.24
C LEU A 112 -2.33 29.66 -7.60
N LYS A 113 -3.20 30.67 -7.71
CA LYS A 113 -3.40 31.48 -8.93
C LYS A 113 -2.14 32.22 -9.41
N ARG A 114 -1.22 32.50 -8.49
CA ARG A 114 0.03 33.25 -8.74
C ARG A 114 1.27 32.38 -8.58
N CYS A 115 1.10 31.12 -8.19
CA CYS A 115 2.20 30.24 -7.85
C CYS A 115 2.92 29.83 -9.15
N PRO A 116 4.25 29.96 -9.22
CA PRO A 116 5.00 29.39 -10.33
C PRO A 116 4.88 27.86 -10.32
N VAL A 117 5.18 27.25 -11.46
CA VAL A 117 5.32 25.79 -11.56
C VAL A 117 6.36 25.31 -10.56
N ASP A 118 6.03 24.26 -9.81
CA ASP A 118 6.95 23.65 -8.85
C ASP A 118 8.06 22.87 -9.57
N THR A 119 9.29 23.33 -9.41
CA THR A 119 10.51 22.82 -10.06
C THR A 119 11.47 22.14 -9.09
N ARG A 120 11.02 21.86 -7.86
CA ARG A 120 11.84 21.14 -6.86
C ARG A 120 12.16 19.72 -7.34
N THR A 121 13.38 19.26 -7.06
CA THR A 121 13.82 17.87 -7.21
C THR A 121 13.10 16.93 -6.25
N ALA A 122 13.26 15.61 -6.41
CA ALA A 122 12.66 14.65 -5.49
C ALA A 122 13.25 14.77 -4.08
N GLU A 123 14.54 15.05 -3.98
CA GLU A 123 15.29 15.27 -2.74
C GLU A 123 14.81 16.54 -2.02
N GLU A 124 14.67 17.66 -2.75
CA GLU A 124 14.13 18.91 -2.21
C GLU A 124 12.69 18.73 -1.71
N CYS A 125 11.85 18.00 -2.46
CA CYS A 125 10.48 17.70 -2.00
C CYS A 125 10.45 16.85 -0.72
N LYS A 126 11.36 15.88 -0.57
CA LYS A 126 11.47 15.10 0.67
C LYS A 126 11.91 15.97 1.85
N ALA A 127 12.87 16.88 1.62
CA ALA A 127 13.36 17.79 2.65
C ALA A 127 12.29 18.80 3.10
N ASP A 128 11.51 19.33 2.15
CA ASP A 128 10.45 20.32 2.40
C ASP A 128 9.10 19.71 2.79
N SER A 129 9.04 18.40 2.99
CA SER A 129 7.78 17.70 3.24
C SER A 129 7.10 18.17 4.52
N TYR A 130 5.85 18.61 4.43
CA TYR A 130 5.03 18.95 5.59
C TYR A 130 4.91 17.77 6.57
N LEU A 131 4.91 16.54 6.03
CA LEU A 131 4.87 15.32 6.82
C LEU A 131 6.07 15.24 7.76
N MET A 132 7.28 15.42 7.24
CA MET A 132 8.52 15.28 8.01
C MET A 132 8.71 16.43 8.99
N ASN A 133 8.28 17.63 8.60
CA ASN A 133 8.57 18.88 9.32
C ASN A 133 7.47 19.26 10.33
N ASN A 134 6.23 18.81 10.15
CA ASN A 134 5.07 19.28 10.94
C ASN A 134 4.18 18.17 11.51
N THR A 135 4.63 16.93 11.43
CA THR A 135 3.95 15.80 12.07
C THR A 135 4.95 14.94 12.83
N ILE A 136 4.47 14.17 13.81
CA ILE A 136 5.32 13.16 14.46
C ILE A 136 5.46 11.91 13.59
N CYS A 137 4.72 11.80 12.48
CA CYS A 137 4.81 10.71 11.53
C CYS A 137 6.08 10.84 10.68
N LYS A 138 6.89 9.78 10.63
CA LYS A 138 8.13 9.74 9.83
C LYS A 138 7.98 9.01 8.50
N THR A 139 6.79 8.46 8.25
CA THR A 139 6.44 7.79 7.00
C THR A 139 5.00 8.13 6.62
N TYR A 140 4.71 8.13 5.32
CA TYR A 140 3.35 8.35 4.81
C TYR A 140 2.36 7.31 5.34
N GLU A 141 2.78 6.04 5.45
CA GLU A 141 1.94 4.98 6.05
C GLU A 141 1.51 5.27 7.48
N LYS A 142 2.39 5.87 8.30
CA LYS A 142 2.04 6.29 9.67
C LYS A 142 1.15 7.52 9.65
N PHE A 143 1.40 8.44 8.71
CA PHE A 143 0.62 9.66 8.54
C PHE A 143 -0.84 9.35 8.19
N ILE A 144 -1.08 8.53 7.17
CA ILE A 144 -2.45 8.22 6.74
C ILE A 144 -3.24 7.56 7.87
N LYS A 145 -2.62 6.73 8.72
CA LYS A 145 -3.28 6.10 9.88
C LYS A 145 -3.78 7.09 10.94
N LYS A 146 -3.25 8.31 10.98
CA LYS A 146 -3.59 9.31 12.01
C LYS A 146 -4.36 10.51 11.52
N TYR A 147 -4.25 10.84 10.25
CA TYR A 147 -4.89 12.01 9.66
C TYR A 147 -6.08 11.59 8.81
N SER A 148 -7.18 12.32 8.89
CA SER A 148 -8.23 12.34 7.87
C SER A 148 -7.93 13.42 6.84
N LEU A 149 -8.57 13.35 5.68
CA LEU A 149 -8.39 14.29 4.59
C LEU A 149 -9.75 14.81 4.12
N CYS A 150 -9.84 16.09 3.79
CA CYS A 150 -10.86 16.59 2.86
C CYS A 150 -10.19 17.31 1.69
N PHE A 151 -10.88 17.31 0.55
CA PHE A 151 -10.45 17.99 -0.67
C PHE A 151 -11.17 19.32 -0.79
N ALA A 152 -10.44 20.38 -1.14
CA ALA A 152 -11.02 21.63 -1.60
C ALA A 152 -10.50 21.93 -3.01
N VAL A 153 -11.40 22.20 -3.94
CA VAL A 153 -11.10 22.44 -5.36
C VAL A 153 -11.75 23.74 -5.79
N LEU A 154 -10.99 24.60 -6.48
CA LEU A 154 -11.50 25.80 -7.13
C LEU A 154 -11.52 25.57 -8.65
N ASN A 155 -12.71 25.64 -9.24
CA ASN A 155 -12.93 25.46 -10.67
C ASN A 155 -12.71 26.76 -11.45
N GLU A 156 -12.60 26.62 -12.77
CA GLU A 156 -12.37 27.74 -13.70
C GLU A 156 -13.52 28.78 -13.67
N ASP A 157 -14.75 28.35 -13.41
CA ASP A 157 -15.92 29.22 -13.27
C ASP A 157 -15.98 29.95 -11.91
N GLY A 158 -14.99 29.71 -11.04
CA GLY A 158 -14.88 30.28 -9.70
C GLY A 158 -15.67 29.53 -8.63
N THR A 159 -16.35 28.43 -8.96
CA THR A 159 -17.06 27.61 -7.98
C THR A 159 -16.09 26.76 -7.15
N TYR A 160 -16.47 26.51 -5.90
CA TYR A 160 -15.71 25.64 -5.00
C TYR A 160 -16.38 24.26 -4.90
N ILE A 161 -15.56 23.21 -4.86
CA ILE A 161 -15.99 21.87 -4.45
C ILE A 161 -15.22 21.51 -3.20
N ILE A 162 -15.94 21.24 -2.11
CA ILE A 162 -15.35 20.76 -0.85
C ILE A 162 -15.96 19.40 -0.57
N SER A 163 -15.13 18.37 -0.36
CA SER A 163 -15.60 17.00 -0.20
C SER A 163 -14.78 16.21 0.79
N ALA A 164 -15.46 15.37 1.55
CA ALA A 164 -14.85 14.35 2.39
C ALA A 164 -14.03 13.34 1.56
N SER A 165 -13.14 12.62 2.23
CA SER A 165 -12.40 11.51 1.65
C SER A 165 -12.57 10.23 2.46
N GLU A 166 -12.42 9.10 1.79
CA GLU A 166 -12.21 7.81 2.45
C GLU A 166 -10.72 7.47 2.43
N ARG A 167 -10.22 7.00 3.57
CA ARG A 167 -8.86 6.46 3.62
C ARG A 167 -8.85 5.00 3.17
N ASP A 168 -7.75 4.53 2.62
CA ASP A 168 -7.45 3.11 2.54
C ASP A 168 -6.00 2.84 2.98
N ASN A 169 -5.52 1.63 2.78
CA ASN A 169 -4.14 1.28 3.13
C ASN A 169 -3.08 1.93 2.20
N LYS A 170 -3.50 2.55 1.10
CA LYS A 170 -2.64 3.15 0.07
C LYS A 170 -2.70 4.68 0.05
N GLY A 171 -3.70 5.29 0.68
CA GLY A 171 -3.84 6.73 0.76
C GLY A 171 -5.27 7.18 1.02
N TYR A 172 -5.73 8.17 0.25
CA TYR A 172 -7.06 8.72 0.34
C TYR A 172 -7.72 8.72 -1.03
N GLY A 173 -9.00 8.35 -1.08
CA GLY A 173 -9.86 8.40 -2.24
C GLY A 173 -10.98 9.42 -2.04
N GLY A 174 -11.36 10.10 -3.12
CA GLY A 174 -12.61 10.86 -3.14
C GLY A 174 -13.81 9.90 -3.04
N LEU A 175 -14.93 10.41 -2.55
CA LEU A 175 -16.19 9.67 -2.57
C LEU A 175 -16.68 9.54 -4.02
N ASP A 176 -16.95 8.30 -4.45
CA ASP A 176 -17.39 7.98 -5.81
C ASP A 176 -18.81 8.51 -6.12
N ASP A 177 -19.63 8.80 -5.10
CA ASP A 177 -20.98 9.32 -5.28
C ASP A 177 -20.97 10.85 -5.52
N PRO A 178 -21.34 11.32 -6.73
CA PRO A 178 -21.45 12.75 -7.01
C PRO A 178 -22.59 13.46 -6.25
N ASN A 179 -23.49 12.70 -5.61
CA ASN A 179 -24.61 13.19 -4.81
C ASN A 179 -24.37 13.05 -3.30
N ASP A 180 -23.15 12.71 -2.86
CA ASP A 180 -22.84 12.65 -1.44
C ASP A 180 -23.20 13.99 -0.76
N PRO A 181 -23.99 13.98 0.34
CA PRO A 181 -24.44 15.21 0.99
C PRO A 181 -23.30 16.05 1.58
N PHE A 182 -22.13 15.47 1.77
CA PHE A 182 -20.90 16.15 2.24
C PHE A 182 -19.95 16.49 1.08
N ARG A 183 -20.45 16.46 -0.17
CA ARG A 183 -19.82 17.07 -1.34
C ARG A 183 -20.47 18.42 -1.61
N PHE A 184 -19.93 19.45 -0.97
CA PHE A 184 -20.41 20.82 -1.06
C PHE A 184 -19.97 21.45 -2.39
N LYS A 185 -20.94 21.95 -3.16
CA LYS A 185 -20.70 22.78 -4.35
C LYS A 185 -21.10 24.21 -3.99
N LEU A 186 -20.12 25.07 -3.77
CA LEU A 186 -20.35 26.45 -3.35
C LEU A 186 -20.17 27.40 -4.54
N PRO A 187 -21.01 28.44 -4.66
CA PRO A 187 -20.87 29.46 -5.69
C PRO A 187 -19.61 30.31 -5.46
N LYS A 188 -19.19 31.06 -6.48
CA LYS A 188 -18.01 31.94 -6.39
C LYS A 188 -18.15 33.05 -5.33
N GLU A 189 -19.39 33.42 -5.01
CA GLU A 189 -19.75 34.43 -3.99
C GLU A 189 -19.83 33.87 -2.57
N ALA A 190 -19.53 32.57 -2.37
CA ALA A 190 -19.56 31.96 -1.06
C ALA A 190 -18.66 32.73 -0.07
N SER A 191 -19.22 33.02 1.09
CA SER A 191 -18.53 33.70 2.17
C SER A 191 -17.43 32.83 2.79
N GLU A 192 -16.48 33.47 3.47
CA GLU A 192 -15.45 32.79 4.28
C GLU A 192 -16.09 31.79 5.26
N GLU A 193 -17.18 32.17 5.91
CA GLU A 193 -17.89 31.30 6.86
C GLU A 193 -18.52 30.08 6.18
N GLU A 194 -19.13 30.24 5.00
CA GLU A 194 -19.72 29.12 4.24
C GLU A 194 -18.65 28.11 3.79
N ILE A 195 -17.52 28.61 3.28
CA ILE A 195 -16.37 27.77 2.88
C ILE A 195 -15.81 27.02 4.08
N GLY A 196 -15.62 27.72 5.21
CA GLY A 196 -15.11 27.11 6.44
C GLY A 196 -16.04 26.05 7.02
N ASN A 197 -17.35 26.32 7.05
CA ASN A 197 -18.34 25.35 7.51
C ASN A 197 -18.38 24.10 6.64
N ALA A 198 -18.26 24.25 5.32
CA ALA A 198 -18.17 23.11 4.40
C ALA A 198 -16.91 22.27 4.63
N VAL A 199 -15.76 22.91 4.92
CA VAL A 199 -14.53 22.22 5.30
C VAL A 199 -14.71 21.41 6.59
N ILE A 200 -15.24 22.04 7.64
CA ILE A 200 -15.47 21.38 8.94
C ILE A 200 -16.37 20.16 8.74
N ALA A 201 -17.51 20.34 8.05
CA ALA A 201 -18.46 19.26 7.82
C ALA A 201 -17.85 18.11 6.99
N ALA A 202 -17.02 18.41 5.98
CA ALA A 202 -16.32 17.40 5.19
C ALA A 202 -15.24 16.64 5.99
N LEU A 203 -14.52 17.33 6.88
CA LEU A 203 -13.57 16.69 7.79
C LEU A 203 -14.28 15.79 8.82
N ASP A 204 -15.37 16.28 9.40
CA ASP A 204 -16.22 15.50 10.33
C ASP A 204 -16.72 14.22 9.68
N ARG A 205 -17.21 14.33 8.45
CA ARG A 205 -17.62 13.17 7.67
C ARG A 205 -16.47 12.20 7.43
N SER A 206 -15.28 12.70 7.09
CA SER A 206 -14.10 11.84 6.87
C SER A 206 -13.72 11.08 8.14
N ASP A 207 -13.78 11.72 9.31
CA ASP A 207 -13.54 11.06 10.60
C ASP A 207 -14.61 10.03 10.94
N GLU A 208 -15.88 10.31 10.64
CA GLU A 208 -16.97 9.36 10.83
C GLU A 208 -16.79 8.11 9.98
N LEU A 209 -16.40 8.27 8.71
CA LEU A 209 -16.12 7.15 7.80
C LEU A 209 -15.00 6.27 8.34
N GLU A 210 -13.96 6.85 8.93
CA GLU A 210 -12.90 6.09 9.59
C GLU A 210 -13.37 5.37 10.85
N LYS A 211 -14.20 6.02 11.68
CA LYS A 211 -14.78 5.39 12.89
C LYS A 211 -15.77 4.28 12.55
N ALA A 212 -16.45 4.37 11.41
CA ALA A 212 -17.45 3.41 10.96
C ALA A 212 -16.83 2.12 10.37
N LYS A 213 -15.53 2.14 10.02
CA LYS A 213 -14.83 0.95 9.54
C LYS A 213 -14.81 -0.12 10.64
N LYS A 214 -15.38 -1.28 10.31
CA LYS A 214 -15.31 -2.45 11.20
C LYS A 214 -13.84 -2.85 11.36
N PRO A 215 -13.43 -3.30 12.57
CA PRO A 215 -12.12 -3.90 12.76
C PRO A 215 -11.90 -5.00 11.73
N ASP A 216 -10.68 -5.13 11.21
CA ASP A 216 -10.33 -6.26 10.37
C ASP A 216 -10.62 -7.56 11.16
N PRO A 217 -11.50 -8.45 10.68
CA PRO A 217 -11.78 -9.70 11.38
C PRO A 217 -10.56 -10.63 11.44
N TYR A 218 -9.54 -10.37 10.61
CA TYR A 218 -8.30 -11.13 10.54
C TYR A 218 -7.09 -10.19 10.66
N PRO A 219 -6.89 -9.54 11.82
CA PRO A 219 -5.80 -8.58 11.98
C PRO A 219 -4.44 -9.30 11.87
N PRO A 220 -3.38 -8.60 11.43
CA PRO A 220 -2.04 -9.16 11.45
C PRO A 220 -1.63 -9.54 12.88
N ILE A 221 -0.87 -10.62 13.01
CA ILE A 221 -0.39 -11.14 14.29
C ILE A 221 1.13 -11.10 14.26
N GLU A 222 1.73 -10.66 15.36
CA GLU A 222 3.18 -10.72 15.55
C GLU A 222 3.54 -11.99 16.32
N ILE A 223 4.53 -12.73 15.80
CA ILE A 223 5.08 -13.95 16.37
C ILE A 223 6.54 -13.68 16.71
N GLU A 224 6.94 -14.07 17.91
CA GLU A 224 8.35 -14.06 18.35
C GLU A 224 8.94 -15.45 18.08
N LEU A 225 10.01 -15.47 17.29
CA LEU A 225 10.77 -16.67 16.91
C LEU A 225 11.74 -17.07 18.04
N LEU A 226 12.35 -18.26 17.95
CA LEU A 226 13.38 -18.71 18.91
C LEU A 226 14.62 -17.81 18.89
N SER A 227 14.91 -17.20 17.73
CA SER A 227 15.97 -16.21 17.54
C SER A 227 15.66 -14.81 18.08
N ASP A 228 14.58 -14.63 18.85
CA ASP A 228 14.03 -13.35 19.33
C ASP A 228 13.59 -12.40 18.19
N GLN A 229 13.64 -12.85 16.93
CA GLN A 229 13.14 -12.10 15.79
C GLN A 229 11.62 -12.10 15.79
N LYS A 230 11.03 -11.04 15.24
CA LYS A 230 9.57 -10.89 15.16
C LYS A 230 9.11 -11.01 13.73
N VAL A 231 8.13 -11.87 13.51
CA VAL A 231 7.47 -12.06 12.20
C VAL A 231 6.02 -11.63 12.30
N GLU A 232 5.61 -10.71 11.44
CA GLU A 232 4.20 -10.39 11.23
C GLU A 232 3.62 -11.38 10.21
N ILE A 233 2.53 -12.05 10.60
CA ILE A 233 1.73 -12.92 9.74
C ILE A 233 0.33 -12.35 9.53
N HIS A 234 -0.28 -12.68 8.40
CA HIS A 234 -1.65 -12.27 8.06
C HIS A 234 -2.53 -13.51 8.04
N PRO A 235 -3.53 -13.66 8.93
CA PRO A 235 -4.37 -14.84 8.95
C PRO A 235 -5.08 -15.07 7.61
N PRO A 236 -5.33 -16.33 7.21
CA PRO A 236 -6.07 -16.63 5.99
C PRO A 236 -7.46 -15.98 5.99
N ARG A 237 -7.79 -15.24 4.93
CA ARG A 237 -9.04 -14.45 4.84
C ARG A 237 -10.22 -15.28 4.36
N ASP A 238 -10.52 -16.37 5.06
CA ASP A 238 -11.67 -17.22 4.76
C ASP A 238 -12.30 -17.73 6.06
N ARG A 239 -13.64 -17.60 6.17
CA ARG A 239 -14.42 -17.96 7.36
C ARG A 239 -14.35 -19.44 7.76
N HIS A 240 -13.86 -20.30 6.86
CA HIS A 240 -13.72 -21.73 7.12
C HIS A 240 -12.42 -22.06 7.86
N PHE A 241 -11.53 -21.08 8.06
CA PHE A 241 -10.36 -21.24 8.92
C PHE A 241 -10.69 -20.95 10.39
N THR A 242 -10.14 -21.78 11.27
CA THR A 242 -10.12 -21.56 12.72
C THR A 242 -8.68 -21.39 13.17
N ASP A 243 -8.38 -20.33 13.93
CA ASP A 243 -7.08 -20.13 14.58
C ASP A 243 -6.96 -21.10 15.78
N MET A 244 -6.05 -22.05 15.66
CA MET A 244 -5.79 -23.08 16.67
C MET A 244 -4.58 -22.75 17.54
N GLN A 245 -4.07 -21.51 17.46
CA GLN A 245 -2.85 -21.07 18.13
C GLN A 245 -1.66 -21.96 17.75
N ASP A 246 -0.94 -22.53 18.70
CA ASP A 246 0.16 -23.47 18.47
C ASP A 246 -0.32 -24.91 18.18
N GLY A 247 -1.64 -25.15 18.20
CA GLY A 247 -2.19 -26.51 18.05
C GLY A 247 -1.74 -27.48 19.15
N GLY A 248 -1.17 -26.98 20.26
CA GLY A 248 -0.55 -27.79 21.31
C GLY A 248 0.79 -28.42 20.95
N ALA A 249 1.44 -27.98 19.87
CA ALA A 249 2.77 -28.44 19.44
C ALA A 249 3.83 -27.36 19.70
N ALA A 250 4.95 -27.72 20.31
CA ALA A 250 5.98 -26.75 20.69
C ALA A 250 6.70 -26.15 19.47
N GLU A 251 6.68 -26.89 18.36
CA GLU A 251 7.30 -26.55 17.09
C GLU A 251 6.42 -25.63 16.23
N ILE A 252 5.15 -25.39 16.61
CA ILE A 252 4.22 -24.58 15.83
C ILE A 252 4.01 -23.23 16.53
N TYR A 253 4.32 -22.15 15.83
CA TYR A 253 4.02 -20.80 16.30
C TYR A 253 2.56 -20.40 16.06
N ARG A 254 2.01 -20.83 14.92
CA ARG A 254 0.61 -20.58 14.57
C ARG A 254 0.07 -21.61 13.59
N LEU A 255 -1.13 -22.11 13.86
CA LEU A 255 -1.88 -23.07 13.05
C LEU A 255 -3.29 -22.54 12.76
N TYR A 256 -3.69 -22.66 11.50
CA TYR A 256 -5.04 -22.41 11.01
C TYR A 256 -5.60 -23.69 10.37
N GLU A 257 -6.70 -24.19 10.92
CA GLU A 257 -7.38 -25.38 10.40
C GLU A 257 -8.54 -24.99 9.49
N TYR A 258 -8.57 -25.55 8.27
CA TYR A 258 -9.65 -25.33 7.31
C TYR A 258 -10.71 -26.43 7.40
N SER A 259 -11.93 -26.03 7.75
CA SER A 259 -13.11 -26.91 7.81
C SER A 259 -14.18 -26.43 6.82
N PRO A 260 -14.48 -27.19 5.75
CA PRO A 260 -15.36 -26.71 4.67
C PRO A 260 -16.80 -26.46 5.11
N LYS A 261 -17.20 -27.03 6.26
CA LYS A 261 -18.49 -26.82 6.92
C LYS A 261 -18.28 -26.93 8.43
N GLU A 262 -19.13 -26.26 9.18
CA GLU A 262 -19.16 -26.34 10.65
C GLU A 262 -19.33 -27.80 11.10
N GLY A 263 -18.51 -28.24 12.05
CA GLY A 263 -18.51 -29.61 12.59
C GLY A 263 -17.94 -30.69 11.66
N ALA A 264 -17.42 -30.33 10.48
CA ALA A 264 -16.70 -31.28 9.63
C ALA A 264 -15.26 -31.49 10.13
N GLU A 265 -14.67 -32.64 9.82
CA GLU A 265 -13.23 -32.87 10.03
C GLU A 265 -12.39 -31.85 9.23
N PRO A 266 -11.30 -31.33 9.82
CA PRO A 266 -10.36 -30.47 9.13
C PRO A 266 -9.89 -31.11 7.83
N SER A 267 -9.94 -30.32 6.77
CA SER A 267 -9.53 -30.77 5.44
C SER A 267 -8.11 -30.35 5.11
N ALA A 268 -7.62 -29.27 5.70
CA ALA A 268 -6.27 -28.78 5.51
C ALA A 268 -5.81 -27.91 6.68
N ASN A 269 -4.50 -27.78 6.81
CA ASN A 269 -3.83 -26.98 7.83
C ASN A 269 -2.87 -26.00 7.17
N PHE A 270 -2.91 -24.72 7.57
CA PHE A 270 -1.86 -23.76 7.27
C PHE A 270 -1.14 -23.45 8.57
N TYR A 271 0.18 -23.52 8.62
CA TYR A 271 0.92 -23.16 9.82
C TYR A 271 2.25 -22.48 9.54
N LEU A 272 2.71 -21.74 10.54
CA LEU A 272 4.08 -21.28 10.68
C LEU A 272 4.69 -21.98 11.91
N GLY A 273 5.85 -22.61 11.74
CA GLY A 273 6.53 -23.37 12.78
C GLY A 273 7.98 -23.64 12.44
N ILE A 274 8.56 -24.65 13.07
CA ILE A 274 9.91 -25.13 12.88
C ILE A 274 9.84 -26.49 12.20
N ALA A 275 10.57 -26.67 11.11
CA ALA A 275 10.70 -27.98 10.45
C ALA A 275 11.74 -28.85 11.17
N ALA A 276 11.39 -29.30 12.38
CA ALA A 276 12.27 -30.10 13.23
C ALA A 276 12.67 -31.44 12.57
N GLU A 277 11.81 -32.00 11.74
CA GLU A 277 12.05 -33.24 11.00
C GLU A 277 13.15 -33.13 9.94
N ILE A 278 13.49 -31.90 9.53
CA ILE A 278 14.52 -31.61 8.52
C ILE A 278 15.88 -31.37 9.20
N ASP A 279 15.92 -31.11 10.51
CA ASP A 279 17.15 -30.87 11.29
C ASP A 279 18.12 -29.87 10.62
N CYS A 280 17.55 -28.78 10.07
CA CYS A 280 18.28 -27.73 9.34
C CYS A 280 19.06 -28.20 8.09
N ASP A 281 18.91 -29.45 7.63
CA ASP A 281 19.48 -29.94 6.37
C ASP A 281 18.48 -29.78 5.21
N LEU A 282 18.64 -28.68 4.47
CA LEU A 282 17.78 -28.32 3.32
C LEU A 282 18.09 -29.10 2.03
N SER A 283 18.86 -30.19 2.09
CA SER A 283 19.08 -31.04 0.91
C SER A 283 17.79 -31.71 0.46
N GLU A 284 17.60 -31.82 -0.87
CA GLU A 284 16.40 -32.41 -1.45
C GLU A 284 16.14 -33.84 -0.93
N ASP A 285 17.20 -34.62 -0.76
CA ASP A 285 17.12 -36.01 -0.29
C ASP A 285 16.66 -36.07 1.17
N ASN A 286 17.12 -35.15 2.03
CA ASN A 286 16.71 -35.10 3.44
C ASN A 286 15.25 -34.69 3.57
N ILE A 287 14.83 -33.60 2.91
CA ILE A 287 13.44 -33.12 2.90
C ILE A 287 12.51 -34.24 2.40
N ARG A 288 12.87 -34.89 1.29
CA ARG A 288 12.08 -36.00 0.73
C ARG A 288 11.96 -37.15 1.72
N SER A 289 13.07 -37.58 2.31
CA SER A 289 13.09 -38.72 3.22
C SER A 289 12.24 -38.46 4.47
N ALA A 290 12.38 -37.28 5.09
CA ALA A 290 11.60 -36.87 6.25
C ALA A 290 10.09 -36.84 5.93
N TRP A 291 9.70 -36.26 4.81
CA TRP A 291 8.29 -36.16 4.43
C TRP A 291 7.68 -37.51 4.00
N GLU A 292 8.43 -38.35 3.31
CA GLU A 292 7.97 -39.70 2.94
C GLU A 292 7.85 -40.62 4.17
N GLU A 293 8.66 -40.41 5.23
CA GLU A 293 8.50 -41.10 6.51
C GLU A 293 7.18 -40.74 7.20
N LEU A 294 6.82 -39.45 7.20
CA LEU A 294 5.60 -38.95 7.86
C LEU A 294 4.32 -39.25 7.07
N HIS A 295 4.37 -39.10 5.75
CA HIS A 295 3.16 -39.07 4.91
C HIS A 295 3.10 -40.17 3.86
N GLY A 296 4.14 -41.01 3.77
CA GLY A 296 4.29 -42.02 2.74
C GLY A 296 4.86 -41.49 1.43
N LYS A 297 5.26 -42.43 0.56
CA LYS A 297 5.96 -42.16 -0.69
C LYS A 297 5.29 -41.08 -1.57
N ALA A 298 6.11 -40.17 -2.09
CA ALA A 298 5.68 -39.11 -2.98
C ALA A 298 5.34 -39.64 -4.39
N GLU A 299 4.23 -39.16 -4.96
CA GLU A 299 3.92 -39.31 -6.38
C GLU A 299 4.46 -38.11 -7.18
N LEU A 300 4.50 -36.94 -6.55
CA LEU A 300 5.16 -35.73 -7.01
C LEU A 300 6.00 -35.19 -5.85
N PHE A 301 7.22 -34.76 -6.16
CA PHE A 301 8.10 -34.08 -5.22
C PHE A 301 8.96 -33.07 -5.98
N GLU A 302 9.06 -31.86 -5.46
CA GLU A 302 9.82 -30.78 -6.07
C GLU A 302 10.40 -29.85 -5.02
N VAL A 303 11.67 -29.46 -5.19
CA VAL A 303 12.33 -28.43 -4.37
C VAL A 303 12.89 -27.36 -5.30
N LYS A 304 12.64 -26.10 -4.97
CA LYS A 304 13.06 -24.93 -5.76
C LYS A 304 13.52 -23.80 -4.86
N SER A 305 14.60 -23.12 -5.26
CA SER A 305 14.92 -21.80 -4.72
C SER A 305 13.88 -20.77 -5.19
N VAL A 306 13.46 -19.89 -4.29
CA VAL A 306 12.42 -18.89 -4.53
C VAL A 306 12.76 -17.59 -3.80
N GLU A 307 12.12 -16.50 -4.21
CA GLU A 307 12.04 -15.29 -3.38
C GLU A 307 10.56 -14.99 -3.15
N HIS A 308 10.01 -15.54 -2.07
CA HIS A 308 8.57 -15.46 -1.80
C HIS A 308 8.33 -15.04 -0.35
N GLY A 309 7.94 -13.78 -0.15
CA GLY A 309 7.91 -13.17 1.17
C GLY A 309 9.31 -13.14 1.78
N ILE A 310 9.46 -13.73 2.97
CA ILE A 310 10.76 -13.90 3.63
C ILE A 310 11.48 -15.20 3.23
N PHE A 311 10.80 -16.13 2.56
CA PHE A 311 11.29 -17.48 2.34
C PHE A 311 12.20 -17.59 1.11
N LYS A 312 13.13 -18.55 1.17
CA LYS A 312 14.19 -18.75 0.15
C LYS A 312 14.12 -20.10 -0.56
N LEU A 313 13.38 -21.05 0.00
CA LEU A 313 13.18 -22.37 -0.58
C LEU A 313 11.70 -22.73 -0.54
N ARG A 314 11.23 -23.39 -1.59
CA ARG A 314 9.89 -23.99 -1.67
C ARG A 314 10.05 -25.48 -1.91
N ALA A 315 9.43 -26.29 -1.07
CA ALA A 315 9.32 -27.73 -1.24
C ALA A 315 7.84 -28.11 -1.40
N GLU A 316 7.54 -29.01 -2.32
CA GLU A 316 6.19 -29.50 -2.57
C GLU A 316 6.21 -31.01 -2.71
N MET A 317 5.27 -31.67 -2.03
CA MET A 317 5.05 -33.10 -2.13
C MET A 317 3.57 -33.41 -2.27
N LYS A 318 3.26 -34.35 -3.15
CA LYS A 318 1.89 -34.84 -3.33
C LYS A 318 1.86 -36.35 -3.45
N ASN A 319 0.90 -36.95 -2.75
CA ASN A 319 0.50 -38.34 -2.93
C ASN A 319 -1.02 -38.47 -2.75
N LYS A 320 -1.54 -39.70 -2.64
CA LYS A 320 -3.00 -39.94 -2.47
C LYS A 320 -3.56 -39.42 -1.14
N SER A 321 -2.71 -39.32 -0.11
CA SER A 321 -3.09 -39.00 1.26
C SER A 321 -2.91 -37.53 1.58
N VAL A 322 -1.87 -36.88 1.06
CA VAL A 322 -1.53 -35.49 1.37
C VAL A 322 -1.04 -34.73 0.14
N HIS A 323 -1.33 -33.43 0.12
CA HIS A 323 -0.60 -32.45 -0.66
C HIS A 323 0.01 -31.45 0.31
N ARG A 324 1.34 -31.41 0.38
CA ARG A 324 2.12 -30.52 1.25
C ARG A 324 2.89 -29.53 0.41
N ILE A 325 2.81 -28.24 0.77
CA ILE A 325 3.66 -27.19 0.24
C ILE A 325 4.30 -26.49 1.44
N SER A 326 5.62 -26.36 1.45
CA SER A 326 6.37 -25.69 2.50
C SER A 326 7.27 -24.60 1.91
N TYR A 327 7.24 -23.44 2.52
CA TYR A 327 8.15 -22.33 2.30
C TYR A 327 9.11 -22.26 3.48
N LEU A 328 10.40 -22.41 3.19
CA LEU A 328 11.44 -22.63 4.17
C LEU A 328 12.45 -21.46 4.20
N LEU A 329 12.90 -21.13 5.41
CA LEU A 329 13.92 -20.11 5.66
C LEU A 329 14.83 -20.55 6.82
N GLN A 330 16.11 -20.76 6.53
CA GLN A 330 17.12 -20.94 7.56
C GLN A 330 17.38 -19.59 8.25
N ILE A 331 17.09 -19.49 9.55
CA ILE A 331 17.34 -18.28 10.34
C ILE A 331 18.78 -18.28 10.86
N ASP A 332 19.19 -19.39 11.46
CA ASP A 332 20.56 -19.66 11.94
C ASP A 332 20.85 -21.16 11.88
N GLU A 333 21.93 -21.65 12.50
CA GLU A 333 22.32 -23.07 12.46
C GLU A 333 21.36 -24.02 13.22
N SER A 334 20.40 -23.49 13.99
CA SER A 334 19.51 -24.26 14.87
C SER A 334 18.02 -23.96 14.67
N GLU A 335 17.67 -22.90 13.92
CA GLU A 335 16.29 -22.54 13.61
C GLU A 335 16.03 -22.56 12.09
N LEU A 336 15.19 -23.51 11.66
CA LEU A 336 14.62 -23.59 10.31
C LEU A 336 13.13 -23.26 10.36
N LEU A 337 12.77 -22.06 9.89
CA LEU A 337 11.39 -21.61 9.83
C LEU A 337 10.66 -22.29 8.67
N ASP A 338 9.47 -22.81 8.96
CA ASP A 338 8.59 -23.50 8.02
C ASP A 338 7.20 -22.88 8.00
N CYS A 339 6.82 -22.33 6.85
CA CYS A 339 5.45 -21.97 6.54
C CYS A 339 4.86 -23.03 5.63
N THR A 340 3.86 -23.77 6.10
CA THR A 340 3.36 -24.97 5.43
C THR A 340 1.85 -24.95 5.23
N MET A 341 1.42 -25.46 4.08
CA MET A 341 0.08 -26.00 3.87
C MET A 341 0.14 -27.53 3.82
N GLU A 342 -0.77 -28.19 4.52
CA GLU A 342 -1.09 -29.61 4.32
C GLU A 342 -2.57 -29.77 3.97
N LEU A 343 -2.87 -30.37 2.82
CA LEU A 343 -4.22 -30.77 2.44
C LEU A 343 -4.37 -32.28 2.49
N TYR A 344 -5.36 -32.76 3.25
CA TYR A 344 -5.65 -34.18 3.36
C TYR A 344 -6.53 -34.67 2.22
N LYS A 345 -6.25 -35.88 1.71
CA LYS A 345 -6.98 -36.58 0.64
C LYS A 345 -7.16 -35.69 -0.62
N PRO A 346 -6.08 -35.13 -1.20
CA PRO A 346 -6.16 -34.15 -2.29
C PRO A 346 -6.89 -34.68 -3.54
N ASN A 347 -6.75 -35.97 -3.85
CA ASN A 347 -7.35 -36.60 -5.03
C ASN A 347 -8.89 -36.57 -5.07
N THR A 348 -9.54 -36.55 -3.90
CA THR A 348 -11.00 -36.41 -3.80
C THR A 348 -11.43 -34.95 -3.68
N ARG A 349 -10.49 -34.01 -3.64
CA ARG A 349 -10.67 -32.59 -3.28
C ARG A 349 -10.02 -31.61 -4.26
N LYS A 350 -9.84 -31.96 -5.54
CA LYS A 350 -9.10 -31.17 -6.55
C LYS A 350 -9.43 -29.66 -6.59
N LYS A 351 -10.71 -29.28 -6.57
CA LYS A 351 -11.09 -27.85 -6.58
C LYS A 351 -10.72 -27.13 -5.28
N LEU A 352 -10.81 -27.84 -4.15
CA LEU A 352 -10.39 -27.29 -2.87
C LEU A 352 -8.86 -27.16 -2.85
N ASP A 353 -8.15 -28.14 -3.40
CA ASP A 353 -6.71 -28.14 -3.56
C ASP A 353 -6.19 -26.91 -4.32
N GLU A 354 -6.75 -26.65 -5.51
CA GLU A 354 -6.43 -25.46 -6.30
C GLU A 354 -6.70 -24.16 -5.52
N LYS A 355 -7.86 -24.08 -4.84
CA LYS A 355 -8.23 -22.90 -4.03
C LYS A 355 -7.26 -22.69 -2.87
N LEU A 356 -6.99 -23.72 -2.08
CA LEU A 356 -6.16 -23.62 -0.89
C LEU A 356 -4.71 -23.35 -1.26
N SER A 357 -4.20 -23.97 -2.33
CA SER A 357 -2.85 -23.68 -2.82
C SER A 357 -2.68 -22.20 -3.13
N VAL A 358 -3.62 -21.58 -3.87
CA VAL A 358 -3.56 -20.13 -4.17
C VAL A 358 -3.64 -19.26 -2.90
N MET A 359 -4.51 -19.62 -1.95
CA MET A 359 -4.59 -18.86 -0.68
C MET A 359 -3.34 -19.04 0.19
N PHE A 360 -2.73 -20.22 0.16
CA PHE A 360 -1.49 -20.50 0.88
C PHE A 360 -0.31 -19.70 0.30
N GLU A 361 -0.23 -19.62 -1.02
CA GLU A 361 0.75 -18.78 -1.70
C GLU A 361 0.64 -17.30 -1.24
N GLU A 362 -0.58 -16.78 -1.09
CA GLU A 362 -0.80 -15.44 -0.54
C GLU A 362 -0.45 -15.34 0.96
N PHE A 363 -0.76 -16.37 1.75
CA PHE A 363 -0.42 -16.45 3.17
C PHE A 363 1.10 -16.37 3.38
N ALA A 364 1.87 -17.21 2.69
CA ALA A 364 3.33 -17.22 2.77
C ALA A 364 3.97 -15.91 2.26
N LEU A 365 3.44 -15.33 1.18
CA LEU A 365 3.93 -14.07 0.62
C LEU A 365 3.83 -12.89 1.60
N ARG A 366 2.81 -12.91 2.47
CA ARG A 366 2.52 -11.82 3.43
C ARG A 366 3.32 -11.91 4.73
N CYS A 367 4.03 -13.02 4.98
CA CYS A 367 4.95 -13.13 6.11
C CYS A 367 6.11 -12.14 5.94
N LYS A 368 6.39 -11.34 6.96
CA LYS A 368 7.50 -10.37 6.96
C LYS A 368 8.12 -10.22 8.34
N PHE A 369 9.42 -9.95 8.39
CA PHE A 369 10.04 -9.53 9.63
C PHE A 369 9.50 -8.15 10.04
N SER A 370 9.10 -8.03 11.31
CA SER A 370 8.81 -6.73 11.92
C SER A 370 10.12 -5.95 12.00
N LEU A 371 10.17 -4.77 11.37
CA LEU A 371 11.29 -3.86 11.56
C LEU A 371 11.37 -3.51 13.05
N GLY A 372 12.45 -3.95 13.71
CA GLY A 372 12.76 -3.57 15.08
C GLY A 372 12.66 -2.06 15.25
N LYS A 373 12.00 -1.63 16.34
CA LYS A 373 11.81 -0.22 16.67
C LYS A 373 13.12 0.54 16.82
#